data_AF-A0A127Z3W8-F1
#
_entry.id   AF-A0A127Z3W8-F1
#
_cell.length_a   1.000
_cell.length_b   1.000
_cell.length_c   1.000
_cell.angle_alpha   90.00
_cell.angle_beta   90.00
_cell.angle_gamma   90.00
#
_symmetry.space_group_name_H-M   'P 1'
#
loop_
_entity.id
_entity.type
_entity.pdbx_description
1 polymer ?
#
loop_
_entity_poly.entity_id
_entity_poly.type
_entity_poly.pdbx_seq_one_letter_code
_entity_poly.pdbx_strand_id
1 'polypeptide(L)'
;MASSIARSVGASVTHLARSLRNAGIIATSRRTAVLYSQVESSSRTFRSSTTALVELSSSKAASDTNTVAQDTSDAEVKIQKSGRKRRTKEELEAAKLAKTAFGVPIRSQKRTRRALGTAANAERITTEKEEEKKPAARRGPKPKLKPVDTEREARKQSRFAALALAQAQADEPLSAQVMEKLLAHMKYDHLPPRDEWKTAFPTSKQYQTSFRYFVSNRSTIQDIIPHLGITHPERNGEKVTIIEGYPGPGTFATEFLAMDQVEKVIALEDAPRYVKKLEELQAMIERKQPGAGGRLDILKSSAYLWETYNDLVSSGKLGHLNDRVTTSDGQMVDFTTNSFVPPDHSDASWQKLSPMIFFAQLPNTVYGEQLFAQIITAIASRIWLFRHGRVQLGFVCGESLAKRCLAEAGDKISRGKLGTTVQCLADIQVHKYAHELAPHTHHFFPPTMSVGPRVTASGTSLIPNSNQSTGLTRTGMVMMTVTPKKTPLVKANEIEAFEFITRNLFILRTKPIGAALTHVAPGGQNVLKMTAPAQVEKGLIRQEEVILPEELVCDLINVQWACLARMFEKWPFRPRHLFGEGRIKKDNKGRN
;
A
#
# COMPACT_ATOMS: atom_id res chain seq x y z
N MET A 1 49.40 -38.56 -48.05
CA MET A 1 50.66 -38.13 -47.40
C MET A 1 50.24 -37.14 -46.31
N ALA A 2 50.24 -37.52 -45.02
CA ALA A 2 51.41 -37.58 -44.13
C ALA A 2 51.90 -36.14 -43.77
N SER A 3 52.06 -35.70 -42.51
CA SER A 3 51.86 -36.28 -41.15
C SER A 3 51.59 -35.12 -40.17
N SER A 4 50.81 -35.25 -39.09
CA SER A 4 51.24 -35.64 -37.72
C SER A 4 52.67 -35.24 -37.32
N ILE A 5 52.82 -34.54 -36.17
CA ILE A 5 53.75 -34.88 -35.06
C ILE A 5 53.44 -33.98 -33.84
N ALA A 6 53.39 -34.60 -32.66
CA ALA A 6 53.22 -33.94 -31.36
C ALA A 6 54.55 -33.90 -30.57
N ARG A 7 54.57 -33.22 -29.41
CA ARG A 7 55.62 -33.40 -28.38
C ARG A 7 55.03 -33.50 -26.96
N SER A 8 55.54 -34.47 -26.20
CA SER A 8 55.49 -34.64 -24.73
C SER A 8 56.87 -34.22 -24.14
N VAL A 9 57.23 -34.31 -22.85
CA VAL A 9 56.83 -35.05 -21.63
C VAL A 9 56.98 -34.07 -20.44
N GLY A 10 56.30 -34.13 -19.28
CA GLY A 10 55.40 -35.10 -18.63
C GLY A 10 54.94 -34.47 -17.29
N ALA A 11 55.06 -35.07 -16.09
CA ALA A 11 54.83 -36.42 -15.54
C ALA A 11 55.44 -36.50 -14.11
N SER A 12 54.59 -36.60 -13.08
CA SER A 12 54.90 -37.07 -11.70
C SER A 12 53.54 -37.19 -10.98
N VAL A 13 52.94 -38.35 -10.66
CA VAL A 13 53.38 -39.59 -9.98
C VAL A 13 53.73 -39.31 -8.51
N THR A 14 52.79 -39.46 -7.55
CA THR A 14 52.42 -40.72 -6.87
C THR A 14 50.97 -40.66 -6.33
N HIS A 15 50.09 -41.68 -6.44
CA HIS A 15 49.99 -42.96 -5.70
C HIS A 15 49.70 -42.83 -4.17
N LEU A 16 48.80 -43.60 -3.53
CA LEU A 16 47.73 -44.50 -3.98
C LEU A 16 46.73 -44.84 -2.82
N ALA A 17 45.51 -45.22 -3.19
CA ALA A 17 44.37 -45.77 -2.44
C ALA A 17 44.58 -46.73 -1.24
N ARG A 18 43.58 -46.76 -0.35
CA ARG A 18 42.68 -47.92 -0.03
C ARG A 18 41.65 -47.50 1.06
N SER A 19 40.50 -48.12 1.31
CA SER A 19 39.54 -48.95 0.55
C SER A 19 38.56 -49.62 1.55
N LEU A 20 37.30 -49.20 1.56
CA LEU A 20 36.07 -50.01 1.76
C LEU A 20 35.79 -50.89 3.01
N ARG A 21 34.49 -50.89 3.38
CA ARG A 21 33.72 -51.85 4.24
C ARG A 21 33.93 -51.70 5.77
N ASN A 22 32.93 -51.92 6.65
CA ASN A 22 31.58 -52.49 6.47
C ASN A 22 30.51 -51.92 7.44
N ALA A 23 29.26 -52.33 7.24
CA ALA A 23 28.01 -51.83 7.86
C ALA A 23 27.79 -52.12 9.37
N GLY A 24 26.85 -51.38 9.99
CA GLY A 24 25.83 -51.99 10.87
C GLY A 24 25.40 -51.29 12.17
N ILE A 25 24.08 -51.11 12.33
CA ILE A 25 23.28 -51.11 13.59
C ILE A 25 23.04 -49.79 14.38
N ILE A 26 21.81 -49.28 14.23
CA ILE A 26 20.82 -48.81 15.23
C ILE A 26 21.32 -48.11 16.53
N ALA A 27 20.93 -46.83 16.75
CA ALA A 27 20.02 -46.38 17.85
C ALA A 27 19.96 -44.85 18.12
N THR A 28 18.78 -44.37 18.49
CA THR A 28 18.47 -43.14 19.28
C THR A 28 18.96 -41.77 18.79
N SER A 29 18.03 -40.98 18.23
CA SER A 29 18.13 -39.51 18.20
C SER A 29 17.93 -38.91 19.60
N ARG A 30 18.92 -38.19 20.13
CA ARG A 30 18.73 -37.23 21.24
C ARG A 30 18.86 -35.80 20.72
N ARG A 31 18.04 -34.90 21.29
CA ARG A 31 18.04 -33.46 20.99
C ARG A 31 19.40 -32.85 21.28
N THR A 32 20.03 -32.22 20.29
CA THR A 32 21.05 -31.20 20.48
C THR A 32 20.42 -29.82 20.31
N ALA A 33 20.27 -29.09 21.42
CA ALA A 33 19.99 -27.66 21.37
C ALA A 33 21.28 -26.94 20.98
N VAL A 34 21.27 -26.17 19.90
CA VAL A 34 22.40 -25.31 19.52
C VAL A 34 22.22 -23.95 20.19
N LEU A 35 23.25 -23.55 20.95
CA LEU A 35 23.31 -22.28 21.67
C LEU A 35 23.40 -21.10 20.70
N TYR A 36 22.57 -20.08 20.93
CA TYR A 36 22.78 -18.75 20.34
C TYR A 36 23.89 -18.02 21.08
N SER A 37 24.81 -17.38 20.35
CA SER A 37 25.71 -16.37 20.91
C SER A 37 24.92 -15.10 21.25
N GLN A 38 24.99 -14.68 22.51
CA GLN A 38 24.48 -13.37 22.93
C GLN A 38 25.46 -12.28 22.48
N VAL A 39 24.94 -11.23 21.85
CA VAL A 39 25.66 -9.95 21.69
C VAL A 39 25.30 -9.07 22.87
N GLU A 40 26.31 -8.46 23.49
CA GLU A 40 26.23 -7.87 24.83
C GLU A 40 25.41 -6.57 24.88
N SER A 41 24.57 -6.47 25.91
CA SER A 41 23.85 -5.24 26.28
C SER A 41 24.71 -4.40 27.23
N SER A 42 25.30 -3.30 26.73
CA SER A 42 26.02 -2.35 27.60
C SER A 42 25.05 -1.40 28.33
N SER A 43 24.67 -1.79 29.55
CA SER A 43 23.91 -0.96 30.48
C SER A 43 24.83 -0.07 31.32
N ARG A 44 24.96 1.21 30.98
CA ARG A 44 25.65 2.19 31.84
C ARG A 44 24.73 2.69 32.96
N THR A 45 24.90 2.14 34.15
CA THR A 45 24.42 2.72 35.41
C THR A 45 25.32 3.88 35.84
N PHE A 46 24.75 5.06 36.07
CA PHE A 46 25.47 6.15 36.74
C PHE A 46 25.39 5.98 38.26
N ARG A 47 26.55 5.85 38.91
CA ARG A 47 26.67 6.03 40.38
C ARG A 47 26.99 7.49 40.69
N SER A 48 26.38 7.98 41.77
CA SER A 48 26.72 9.26 42.39
C SER A 48 28.04 9.17 43.15
N SER A 49 28.89 10.18 43.00
CA SER A 49 30.01 10.47 43.91
C SER A 49 30.16 11.98 44.08
N THR A 50 30.13 12.41 45.34
CA THR A 50 30.30 13.80 45.78
C THR A 50 31.78 14.17 45.88
N THR A 51 32.16 15.35 45.38
CA THR A 51 33.36 16.09 45.83
C THR A 51 33.08 17.58 45.76
N ALA A 52 33.67 18.35 46.69
CA ALA A 52 33.39 19.77 46.89
C ALA A 52 34.62 20.65 46.61
N LEU A 53 34.35 21.91 46.25
CA LEU A 53 35.16 23.12 46.45
C LEU A 53 36.65 23.12 46.05
N VAL A 54 37.02 24.01 45.11
CA VAL A 54 37.94 25.14 45.34
C VAL A 54 37.48 26.33 44.46
N GLU A 55 37.71 27.55 44.94
CA GLU A 55 37.32 28.84 44.36
C GLU A 55 38.22 29.30 43.18
N LEU A 56 37.74 30.25 42.35
CA LEU A 56 38.35 31.60 42.25
C LEU A 56 37.71 32.52 41.19
N SER A 57 37.56 33.80 41.58
CA SER A 57 37.72 35.02 40.75
C SER A 57 36.73 35.40 39.63
N SER A 58 35.76 36.22 40.07
CA SER A 58 35.18 37.42 39.44
C SER A 58 35.75 38.00 38.12
N SER A 59 34.84 38.58 37.32
CA SER A 59 34.92 40.01 36.94
C SER A 59 33.52 40.58 36.58
N LYS A 60 33.33 41.90 36.70
CA LYS A 60 32.04 42.62 36.58
C LYS A 60 32.02 43.60 35.39
N ALA A 61 30.86 43.77 34.77
CA ALA A 61 30.29 45.04 34.25
C ALA A 61 28.79 44.76 33.94
N ALA A 62 27.78 45.42 34.54
CA ALA A 62 27.40 46.84 34.47
C ALA A 62 27.04 47.24 33.02
N SER A 63 25.76 47.21 32.62
CA SER A 63 24.75 48.31 32.71
C SER A 63 24.94 49.36 31.58
N ASP A 64 23.96 50.06 31.01
CA ASP A 64 22.49 50.17 31.16
C ASP A 64 21.87 50.47 29.78
N THR A 65 20.55 50.27 29.59
CA THR A 65 19.71 51.27 28.87
C THR A 65 18.21 50.99 29.03
N ASN A 66 17.49 51.97 29.60
CA ASN A 66 16.03 52.03 29.57
C ASN A 66 15.54 52.62 28.25
N THR A 67 14.50 52.05 27.64
CA THR A 67 13.63 52.78 26.68
C THR A 67 12.15 52.44 26.89
N VAL A 68 11.49 53.35 27.61
CA VAL A 68 10.18 53.95 27.31
C VAL A 68 9.11 53.07 26.64
N ALA A 69 8.02 52.83 27.36
CA ALA A 69 6.76 52.33 26.80
C ALA A 69 6.05 53.40 25.94
N GLN A 70 5.41 52.98 24.85
CA GLN A 70 4.43 53.77 24.12
C GLN A 70 3.12 53.00 24.01
N ASP A 71 2.03 53.62 24.50
CA ASP A 71 0.67 53.20 24.21
C ASP A 71 0.33 53.48 22.74
N THR A 72 -0.17 52.47 22.02
CA THR A 72 -0.89 52.67 20.76
C THR A 72 -2.17 51.83 20.76
N SER A 73 -3.30 52.53 20.71
CA SER A 73 -4.64 51.96 20.62
C SER A 73 -4.97 51.54 19.18
N ASP A 74 -4.90 50.24 18.89
CA ASP A 74 -5.27 49.72 17.57
C ASP A 74 -6.80 49.65 17.36
N ALA A 75 -7.27 50.32 16.32
CA ALA A 75 -8.68 50.33 15.92
C ALA A 75 -9.04 49.09 15.06
N GLU A 76 -10.21 48.51 15.32
CA GLU A 76 -10.67 47.25 14.72
C GLU A 76 -11.07 47.39 13.22
N VAL A 77 -10.12 47.14 12.31
CA VAL A 77 -10.39 47.17 10.85
C VAL A 77 -11.16 45.93 10.38
N LYS A 78 -12.44 46.10 10.05
CA LYS A 78 -13.29 45.05 9.46
C LYS A 78 -12.87 44.71 8.03
N ILE A 79 -12.18 43.58 7.87
CA ILE A 79 -11.83 43.03 6.55
C ILE A 79 -13.09 42.64 5.76
N GLN A 80 -13.35 43.38 4.68
CA GLN A 80 -14.45 43.15 3.76
C GLN A 80 -14.11 41.95 2.84
N LYS A 81 -14.95 40.92 2.83
CA LYS A 81 -14.69 39.67 2.07
C LYS A 81 -14.93 39.88 0.58
N SER A 82 -13.90 39.65 -0.23
CA SER A 82 -13.98 39.70 -1.68
C SER A 82 -14.99 38.67 -2.22
N GLY A 83 -15.85 39.13 -3.14
CA GLY A 83 -16.84 38.29 -3.81
C GLY A 83 -16.17 37.27 -4.73
N ARG A 84 -16.61 36.00 -4.67
CA ARG A 84 -16.01 34.94 -5.48
C ARG A 84 -16.37 35.10 -6.95
N LYS A 85 -15.35 35.22 -7.82
CA LYS A 85 -15.49 35.34 -9.28
C LYS A 85 -16.37 34.21 -9.84
N ARG A 86 -17.34 34.53 -10.71
CA ARG A 86 -18.12 33.52 -11.44
C ARG A 86 -17.22 32.81 -12.45
N ARG A 87 -17.45 31.50 -12.66
CA ARG A 87 -16.75 30.72 -13.68
C ARG A 87 -17.10 31.18 -15.09
N THR A 88 -16.16 31.05 -16.02
CA THR A 88 -16.37 31.36 -17.44
C THR A 88 -17.13 30.23 -18.15
N LYS A 89 -17.61 30.49 -19.37
CA LYS A 89 -18.28 29.48 -20.20
C LYS A 89 -17.33 28.35 -20.60
N GLU A 90 -16.07 28.68 -20.89
CA GLU A 90 -15.00 27.73 -21.25
C GLU A 90 -14.65 26.80 -20.08
N GLU A 91 -14.53 27.33 -18.85
CA GLU A 91 -14.33 26.51 -17.64
C GLU A 91 -15.48 25.50 -17.41
N LEU A 92 -16.70 25.85 -17.84
CA LEU A 92 -17.87 24.96 -17.76
C LEU A 92 -17.89 23.91 -18.88
N GLU A 93 -17.33 24.20 -20.05
CA GLU A 93 -17.22 23.25 -21.17
C GLU A 93 -16.04 22.29 -21.00
N ALA A 94 -14.88 22.76 -20.54
CA ALA A 94 -13.77 21.90 -20.11
C ALA A 94 -14.19 20.94 -18.99
N ALA A 95 -14.96 21.41 -18.01
CA ALA A 95 -15.52 20.57 -16.95
C ALA A 95 -16.57 19.56 -17.45
N LYS A 96 -17.25 19.81 -18.59
CA LYS A 96 -18.13 18.82 -19.24
C LYS A 96 -17.31 17.75 -19.96
N LEU A 97 -16.27 18.11 -20.70
CA LEU A 97 -15.39 17.13 -21.38
C LEU A 97 -14.71 16.21 -20.37
N ALA A 98 -14.13 16.75 -19.29
CA ALA A 98 -13.58 15.95 -18.19
C ALA A 98 -14.61 15.03 -17.53
N LYS A 99 -15.87 15.47 -17.40
CA LYS A 99 -16.97 14.64 -16.86
C LYS A 99 -17.29 13.46 -17.79
N THR A 100 -17.25 13.66 -19.11
CA THR A 100 -17.49 12.58 -20.09
C THR A 100 -16.33 11.58 -20.11
N ALA A 101 -15.08 12.05 -20.00
CA ALA A 101 -13.89 11.19 -20.00
C ALA A 101 -13.73 10.37 -18.70
N PHE A 102 -14.05 10.94 -17.53
CA PHE A 102 -13.75 10.32 -16.23
C PHE A 102 -14.96 9.82 -15.43
N GLY A 103 -16.21 10.08 -15.87
CA GLY A 103 -17.42 9.48 -15.28
C GLY A 103 -17.78 9.91 -13.84
N VAL A 104 -17.11 10.92 -13.27
CA VAL A 104 -17.35 11.39 -11.89
C VAL A 104 -18.18 12.69 -11.85
N PRO A 105 -19.37 12.71 -11.19
CA PRO A 105 -20.16 13.93 -11.05
C PRO A 105 -19.75 14.77 -9.83
N ILE A 106 -19.29 16.01 -10.06
CA ILE A 106 -18.99 16.99 -9.02
C ILE A 106 -20.29 17.55 -8.41
N ARG A 107 -20.41 17.53 -7.07
CA ARG A 107 -21.50 18.19 -6.33
C ARG A 107 -21.26 19.70 -6.22
N SER A 108 -22.28 20.51 -6.50
CA SER A 108 -22.39 21.86 -5.95
C SER A 108 -22.79 21.78 -4.47
N GLN A 109 -22.11 22.54 -3.58
CA GLN A 109 -22.49 22.62 -2.17
C GLN A 109 -23.24 23.91 -1.87
N LYS A 110 -24.54 23.79 -1.57
CA LYS A 110 -25.33 24.87 -0.96
C LYS A 110 -25.17 24.79 0.56
N ARG A 111 -24.60 25.83 1.17
CA ARG A 111 -24.28 25.89 2.62
C ARG A 111 -25.56 26.08 3.44
N THR A 112 -25.87 25.14 4.35
CA THR A 112 -26.83 25.39 5.44
C THR A 112 -26.09 25.92 6.66
N ARG A 113 -26.37 27.17 7.03
CA ARG A 113 -25.94 27.77 8.31
C ARG A 113 -26.91 27.31 9.40
N ARG A 114 -26.42 26.80 10.53
CA ARG A 114 -27.17 26.83 11.80
C ARG A 114 -26.21 27.08 12.96
N ALA A 115 -26.68 27.82 13.96
CA ALA A 115 -25.86 28.53 14.93
C ALA A 115 -25.43 27.67 16.13
N LEU A 116 -24.37 28.15 16.79
CA LEU A 116 -24.01 27.81 18.17
C LEU A 116 -25.06 28.38 19.14
N GLY A 117 -25.23 27.73 20.28
CA GLY A 117 -25.94 28.25 21.46
C GLY A 117 -25.17 27.81 22.71
N THR A 118 -24.95 28.75 23.62
CA THR A 118 -24.07 28.65 24.80
C THR A 118 -24.86 28.68 26.11
N ALA A 119 -24.49 27.83 27.08
CA ALA A 119 -24.59 28.00 28.54
C ALA A 119 -23.91 26.76 29.17
N ALA A 120 -22.94 26.80 30.10
CA ALA A 120 -22.67 27.63 31.29
C ALA A 120 -23.31 27.08 32.59
N ASN A 121 -22.44 26.60 33.48
CA ASN A 121 -22.49 26.34 34.93
C ASN A 121 -23.82 26.07 35.66
N ALA A 122 -23.79 25.01 36.47
CA ALA A 122 -24.35 25.01 37.83
C ALA A 122 -23.60 23.99 38.72
N GLU A 123 -23.27 24.38 39.95
CA GLU A 123 -22.73 23.49 40.98
C GLU A 123 -23.84 22.98 41.93
N ARG A 124 -23.45 22.01 42.77
CA ARG A 124 -23.84 21.80 44.17
C ARG A 124 -25.08 20.97 44.56
N ILE A 125 -24.78 20.18 45.60
CA ILE A 125 -25.61 19.66 46.70
C ILE A 125 -26.46 18.40 46.44
N THR A 126 -26.10 17.38 47.22
CA THR A 126 -26.87 16.18 47.57
C THR A 126 -27.76 16.45 48.78
N THR A 127 -29.04 16.09 48.70
CA THR A 127 -29.92 15.80 49.85
C THR A 127 -30.96 14.75 49.45
N GLU A 128 -31.71 14.26 50.44
CA GLU A 128 -32.26 12.90 50.45
C GLU A 128 -33.67 12.73 49.86
N LYS A 129 -34.18 11.50 50.00
CA LYS A 129 -35.45 10.96 49.50
C LYS A 129 -36.68 11.78 49.94
N GLU A 130 -37.67 11.83 49.05
CA GLU A 130 -39.04 11.43 49.41
C GLU A 130 -39.84 11.00 48.18
N GLU A 131 -40.84 10.14 48.36
CA GLU A 131 -41.72 9.65 47.30
C GLU A 131 -42.97 10.54 47.21
N GLU A 132 -43.37 11.02 46.02
CA GLU A 132 -44.80 11.03 45.63
C GLU A 132 -45.08 11.34 44.14
N LYS A 133 -46.17 10.72 43.65
CA LYS A 133 -47.11 11.10 42.58
C LYS A 133 -46.59 11.58 41.20
N LYS A 134 -46.88 10.76 40.19
CA LYS A 134 -46.80 11.06 38.74
C LYS A 134 -47.61 12.30 38.31
N PRO A 135 -47.03 13.22 37.52
CA PRO A 135 -47.79 14.13 36.64
C PRO A 135 -47.80 13.67 35.17
N ALA A 136 -48.72 14.23 34.38
CA ALA A 136 -49.08 13.75 33.04
C ALA A 136 -48.01 13.92 31.95
N ALA A 137 -48.07 13.05 30.93
CA ALA A 137 -47.14 13.00 29.81
C ALA A 137 -47.15 14.28 28.95
N ARG A 138 -46.05 15.05 29.01
CA ARG A 138 -45.80 16.16 28.07
C ARG A 138 -45.60 15.62 26.65
N ARG A 139 -46.56 15.89 25.75
CA ARG A 139 -46.42 15.66 24.31
C ARG A 139 -45.24 16.48 23.77
N GLY A 140 -44.15 15.81 23.39
CA GLY A 140 -43.01 16.45 22.75
C GLY A 140 -43.38 17.07 21.38
N PRO A 141 -42.64 18.07 20.89
CA PRO A 141 -42.96 18.72 19.61
C PRO A 141 -42.87 17.72 18.45
N LYS A 142 -43.94 17.60 17.65
CA LYS A 142 -43.91 16.79 16.43
C LYS A 142 -42.72 17.23 15.55
N PRO A 143 -41.86 16.30 15.09
CA PRO A 143 -40.72 16.68 14.25
C PRO A 143 -41.25 17.27 12.94
N LYS A 144 -40.88 18.52 12.65
CA LYS A 144 -41.20 19.17 11.37
C LYS A 144 -40.55 18.37 10.25
N LEU A 145 -41.37 17.67 9.45
CA LEU A 145 -40.96 16.98 8.23
C LEU A 145 -40.22 18.00 7.36
N LYS A 146 -38.94 17.73 7.08
CA LYS A 146 -38.18 18.54 6.13
C LYS A 146 -38.70 18.22 4.72
N PRO A 147 -38.84 19.22 3.83
CA PRO A 147 -39.24 18.97 2.46
C PRO A 147 -38.25 17.99 1.80
N VAL A 148 -38.79 16.98 1.12
CA VAL A 148 -38.00 15.96 0.43
C VAL A 148 -37.30 16.60 -0.76
N ASP A 149 -36.00 16.36 -0.87
CA ASP A 149 -35.14 16.87 -1.94
C ASP A 149 -35.34 16.01 -3.21
N THR A 150 -36.38 16.34 -3.97
CA THR A 150 -36.84 15.56 -5.14
C THR A 150 -35.76 15.42 -6.23
N GLU A 151 -34.90 16.43 -6.44
CA GLU A 151 -33.73 16.30 -7.33
C GLU A 151 -32.78 15.18 -6.91
N ARG A 152 -32.57 15.02 -5.59
CA ARG A 152 -31.66 14.01 -5.05
C ARG A 152 -32.23 12.61 -5.23
N GLU A 153 -33.55 12.44 -5.12
CA GLU A 153 -34.21 11.15 -5.35
C GLU A 153 -34.22 10.79 -6.84
N ALA A 154 -34.54 11.74 -7.74
CA ALA A 154 -34.45 11.54 -9.18
C ALA A 154 -33.04 11.13 -9.65
N ARG A 155 -31.99 11.79 -9.15
CA ARG A 155 -30.59 11.40 -9.43
C ARG A 155 -30.22 10.02 -8.86
N LYS A 156 -30.80 9.65 -7.72
CA LYS A 156 -30.60 8.32 -7.11
C LYS A 156 -31.28 7.25 -7.99
N GLN A 157 -32.54 7.45 -8.37
CA GLN A 157 -33.30 6.56 -9.25
C GLN A 157 -32.63 6.40 -10.62
N SER A 158 -32.25 7.49 -11.28
CA SER A 158 -31.51 7.45 -12.56
C SER A 158 -30.22 6.64 -12.48
N ARG A 159 -29.45 6.75 -11.38
CA ARG A 159 -28.25 5.93 -11.17
C ARG A 159 -28.58 4.45 -10.94
N PHE A 160 -29.66 4.13 -10.22
CA PHE A 160 -30.09 2.73 -10.06
C PHE A 160 -30.60 2.14 -11.37
N ALA A 161 -31.33 2.91 -12.18
CA ALA A 161 -31.77 2.50 -13.51
C ALA A 161 -30.59 2.24 -14.46
N ALA A 162 -29.58 3.12 -14.49
CA ALA A 162 -28.38 2.92 -15.30
C ALA A 162 -27.55 1.70 -14.85
N LEU A 163 -27.45 1.46 -13.53
CA LEU A 163 -26.80 0.25 -13.00
C LEU A 163 -27.60 -1.02 -13.32
N ALA A 164 -28.93 -0.97 -13.23
CA ALA A 164 -29.80 -2.09 -13.57
C ALA A 164 -29.75 -2.40 -15.07
N LEU A 165 -29.69 -1.38 -15.94
CA LEU A 165 -29.53 -1.55 -17.38
C LEU A 165 -28.18 -2.19 -17.72
N ALA A 166 -27.09 -1.67 -17.16
CA ALA A 166 -25.75 -2.23 -17.39
C ALA A 166 -25.62 -3.66 -16.86
N GLN A 167 -26.31 -3.98 -15.76
CA GLN A 167 -26.35 -5.35 -15.25
C GLN A 167 -27.24 -6.27 -16.11
N ALA A 168 -28.41 -5.80 -16.56
CA ALA A 168 -29.27 -6.55 -17.49
C ALA A 168 -28.60 -6.82 -18.85
N GLN A 169 -27.79 -5.89 -19.36
CA GLN A 169 -26.97 -6.09 -20.56
C GLN A 169 -25.81 -7.07 -20.32
N ALA A 170 -25.24 -7.13 -19.10
CA ALA A 170 -24.23 -8.11 -18.73
C ALA A 170 -24.81 -9.52 -18.46
N ASP A 171 -26.11 -9.58 -18.12
CA ASP A 171 -26.87 -10.80 -17.87
C ASP A 171 -27.61 -11.30 -19.14
N GLU A 172 -27.46 -10.64 -20.30
CA GLU A 172 -28.03 -11.13 -21.57
C GLU A 172 -27.36 -12.48 -21.94
N PRO A 173 -28.14 -13.56 -22.17
CA PRO A 173 -27.59 -14.89 -22.33
C PRO A 173 -26.76 -14.98 -23.62
N LEU A 174 -25.44 -15.05 -23.45
CA LEU A 174 -24.49 -15.18 -24.54
C LEU A 174 -24.82 -16.40 -25.39
N SER A 175 -24.64 -16.28 -26.71
CA SER A 175 -24.83 -17.41 -27.60
C SER A 175 -23.91 -18.57 -27.20
N ALA A 176 -24.41 -19.80 -27.38
CA ALA A 176 -23.67 -21.01 -27.00
C ALA A 176 -22.25 -21.04 -27.59
N GLN A 177 -22.07 -20.53 -28.81
CA GLN A 177 -20.78 -20.39 -29.49
C GLN A 177 -19.80 -19.46 -28.74
N VAL A 178 -20.28 -18.34 -28.19
CA VAL A 178 -19.42 -17.43 -27.41
C VAL A 178 -19.03 -18.06 -26.08
N MET A 179 -19.97 -18.76 -25.42
CA MET A 179 -19.67 -19.51 -24.19
C MET A 179 -18.69 -20.65 -24.43
N GLU A 180 -18.82 -21.39 -25.52
CA GLU A 180 -17.88 -22.45 -25.91
C GLU A 180 -16.47 -21.88 -26.15
N LYS A 181 -16.36 -20.78 -26.90
CA LYS A 181 -15.09 -20.07 -27.12
C LYS A 181 -14.47 -19.59 -25.80
N LEU A 182 -15.26 -19.00 -24.89
CA LEU A 182 -14.80 -18.58 -23.57
C LEU A 182 -14.29 -19.77 -22.74
N LEU A 183 -15.00 -20.89 -22.72
CA LEU A 183 -14.60 -22.10 -22.01
C LEU A 183 -13.34 -22.74 -22.61
N ALA A 184 -13.13 -22.65 -23.94
CA ALA A 184 -11.89 -23.09 -24.58
C ALA A 184 -10.66 -22.31 -24.06
N HIS A 185 -10.81 -21.01 -23.78
CA HIS A 185 -9.76 -20.18 -23.15
C HIS A 185 -9.59 -20.42 -21.64
N MET A 186 -10.37 -21.31 -21.00
CA MET A 186 -10.21 -21.69 -19.58
C MET A 186 -9.63 -23.10 -19.38
N LYS A 187 -8.96 -23.66 -20.41
CA LYS A 187 -8.32 -24.99 -20.37
C LYS A 187 -6.83 -24.88 -20.06
N TYR A 188 -6.37 -25.63 -19.05
CA TYR A 188 -4.97 -25.73 -18.64
C TYR A 188 -4.65 -27.19 -18.34
N ASP A 189 -3.54 -27.71 -18.86
CA ASP A 189 -3.21 -29.14 -18.87
C ASP A 189 -3.07 -29.78 -17.47
N HIS A 190 -2.74 -28.99 -16.44
CA HIS A 190 -2.61 -29.43 -15.04
C HIS A 190 -3.89 -29.22 -14.21
N LEU A 191 -4.93 -28.61 -14.78
CA LEU A 191 -6.20 -28.34 -14.10
C LEU A 191 -7.29 -29.29 -14.60
N PRO A 192 -8.25 -29.67 -13.73
CA PRO A 192 -9.40 -30.45 -14.17
C PRO A 192 -10.27 -29.64 -15.14
N PRO A 193 -11.22 -30.29 -15.85
CA PRO A 193 -12.25 -29.63 -16.64
C PRO A 193 -12.97 -28.49 -15.89
N ARG A 194 -13.35 -27.44 -16.61
CA ARG A 194 -13.81 -26.15 -16.04
C ARG A 194 -15.12 -26.27 -15.25
N ASP A 195 -15.93 -27.28 -15.53
CA ASP A 195 -17.15 -27.67 -14.82
C ASP A 195 -16.84 -28.28 -13.44
N GLU A 196 -15.78 -29.07 -13.30
CA GLU A 196 -15.33 -29.65 -12.02
C GLU A 196 -14.73 -28.62 -11.05
N TRP A 197 -14.41 -27.41 -11.51
CA TRP A 197 -13.69 -26.40 -10.70
C TRP A 197 -14.40 -26.00 -9.41
N LYS A 198 -15.73 -26.09 -9.32
CA LYS A 198 -16.47 -25.86 -8.06
C LYS A 198 -16.09 -26.88 -6.98
N THR A 199 -15.79 -28.11 -7.38
CA THR A 199 -15.41 -29.23 -6.51
C THR A 199 -13.90 -29.26 -6.27
N ALA A 200 -13.10 -28.89 -7.27
CA ALA A 200 -11.64 -28.78 -7.15
C ALA A 200 -11.20 -27.57 -6.31
N PHE A 201 -11.86 -26.41 -6.49
CA PHE A 201 -11.54 -25.12 -5.89
C PHE A 201 -12.73 -24.53 -5.09
N PRO A 202 -13.26 -25.26 -4.09
CA PRO A 202 -14.39 -24.79 -3.28
C PRO A 202 -14.03 -23.50 -2.53
N THR A 203 -14.90 -22.49 -2.57
CA THR A 203 -14.71 -21.21 -1.89
C THR A 203 -15.21 -21.30 -0.44
N SER A 204 -14.32 -21.55 0.53
CA SER A 204 -14.71 -21.61 1.94
C SER A 204 -13.57 -21.24 2.90
N LYS A 205 -13.89 -21.03 4.19
CA LYS A 205 -12.88 -20.80 5.23
C LYS A 205 -12.04 -22.05 5.51
N GLN A 206 -12.68 -23.23 5.44
CA GLN A 206 -12.05 -24.53 5.69
C GLN A 206 -10.89 -24.80 4.72
N TYR A 207 -10.98 -24.30 3.49
CA TYR A 207 -9.96 -24.47 2.46
C TYR A 207 -9.03 -23.25 2.28
N GLN A 208 -9.15 -22.22 3.14
CA GLN A 208 -8.40 -20.95 3.06
C GLN A 208 -8.62 -20.16 1.75
N THR A 209 -9.62 -20.53 0.95
CA THR A 209 -9.98 -19.93 -0.35
C THR A 209 -11.04 -18.83 -0.25
N SER A 210 -11.55 -18.53 0.95
CA SER A 210 -12.48 -17.40 1.17
C SER A 210 -11.93 -16.11 0.60
N PHE A 211 -12.70 -15.43 -0.25
CA PHE A 211 -12.34 -14.14 -0.86
C PHE A 211 -11.09 -14.19 -1.77
N ARG A 212 -10.57 -15.39 -2.04
CA ARG A 212 -9.60 -15.65 -3.11
C ARG A 212 -10.36 -15.80 -4.43
N TYR A 213 -9.76 -15.31 -5.49
CA TYR A 213 -10.16 -15.51 -6.88
C TYR A 213 -8.87 -15.68 -7.69
N PHE A 214 -8.99 -16.11 -8.95
CA PHE A 214 -7.90 -16.06 -9.92
C PHE A 214 -8.46 -15.74 -11.32
N VAL A 215 -7.64 -15.11 -12.16
CA VAL A 215 -7.95 -14.95 -13.58
C VAL A 215 -7.93 -16.34 -14.22
N SER A 216 -9.07 -16.77 -14.73
CA SER A 216 -9.27 -18.10 -15.31
C SER A 216 -9.12 -18.12 -16.83
N ASN A 217 -9.22 -16.98 -17.50
CA ASN A 217 -9.23 -16.87 -18.95
C ASN A 217 -7.84 -16.55 -19.50
N ARG A 218 -7.28 -17.47 -20.29
CA ARG A 218 -5.97 -17.35 -20.94
C ARG A 218 -5.85 -16.09 -21.81
N SER A 219 -6.89 -15.73 -22.57
CA SER A 219 -6.87 -14.49 -23.37
C SER A 219 -6.77 -13.26 -22.48
N THR A 220 -7.41 -13.25 -21.30
CA THR A 220 -7.30 -12.14 -20.34
C THR A 220 -5.91 -12.08 -19.69
N ILE A 221 -5.26 -13.23 -19.47
CA ILE A 221 -3.86 -13.28 -18.99
C ILE A 221 -2.90 -12.76 -20.05
N GLN A 222 -3.07 -13.19 -21.30
CA GLN A 222 -2.26 -12.77 -22.44
C GLN A 222 -2.42 -11.27 -22.74
N ASP A 223 -3.62 -10.71 -22.54
CA ASP A 223 -3.87 -9.26 -22.55
C ASP A 223 -3.14 -8.51 -21.41
N ILE A 224 -2.92 -9.13 -20.25
CA ILE A 224 -2.31 -8.50 -19.07
C ILE A 224 -0.77 -8.54 -19.13
N ILE A 225 -0.20 -9.65 -19.62
CA ILE A 225 1.24 -9.94 -19.63
C ILE A 225 2.11 -8.80 -20.20
N PRO A 226 1.81 -8.19 -21.37
CA PRO A 226 2.61 -7.12 -21.95
C PRO A 226 2.80 -5.92 -21.02
N HIS A 227 1.82 -5.64 -20.17
CA HIS A 227 1.83 -4.48 -19.27
C HIS A 227 2.70 -4.67 -18.02
N LEU A 228 3.09 -5.91 -17.69
CA LEU A 228 3.91 -6.23 -16.51
C LEU A 228 5.37 -5.76 -16.64
N GLY A 229 5.79 -5.32 -17.83
CA GLY A 229 7.15 -4.84 -18.07
C GLY A 229 8.20 -5.96 -18.12
N ILE A 230 7.80 -7.19 -18.46
CA ILE A 230 8.71 -8.33 -18.71
C ILE A 230 9.71 -7.98 -19.83
N THR A 231 9.23 -7.37 -20.91
CA THR A 231 10.00 -6.93 -22.07
C THR A 231 10.34 -5.43 -22.04
N HIS A 232 10.34 -4.80 -20.87
CA HIS A 232 10.54 -3.35 -20.76
C HIS A 232 11.95 -2.94 -21.25
N PRO A 233 12.11 -1.87 -22.06
CA PRO A 233 13.39 -1.50 -22.68
C PRO A 233 14.56 -1.35 -21.69
N GLU A 234 14.34 -0.80 -20.49
CA GLU A 234 15.38 -0.69 -19.44
C GLU A 234 15.99 -2.03 -18.98
N ARG A 235 15.42 -3.18 -19.39
CA ARG A 235 15.96 -4.52 -19.11
C ARG A 235 16.97 -5.00 -20.13
N ASN A 236 17.10 -4.34 -21.30
CA ASN A 236 18.05 -4.72 -22.36
C ASN A 236 17.99 -6.22 -22.77
N GLY A 237 16.81 -6.85 -22.69
CA GLY A 237 16.63 -8.27 -22.99
C GLY A 237 17.01 -9.25 -21.86
N GLU A 238 17.42 -8.76 -20.69
CA GLU A 238 17.67 -9.59 -19.50
C GLU A 238 16.41 -10.36 -19.09
N LYS A 239 16.57 -11.66 -18.83
CA LYS A 239 15.48 -12.49 -18.33
C LYS A 239 15.08 -12.08 -16.91
N VAL A 240 13.79 -12.19 -16.63
CA VAL A 240 13.20 -11.77 -15.35
C VAL A 240 12.80 -12.97 -14.49
N THR A 241 12.87 -12.78 -13.18
CA THR A 241 12.23 -13.69 -12.21
C THR A 241 10.91 -13.08 -11.74
N ILE A 242 9.81 -13.82 -11.91
CA ILE A 242 8.49 -13.42 -11.41
C ILE A 242 8.29 -13.98 -10.01
N ILE A 243 8.05 -13.13 -9.02
CA ILE A 243 7.56 -13.54 -7.70
C ILE A 243 6.05 -13.34 -7.72
N GLU A 244 5.30 -14.44 -7.73
CA GLU A 244 3.85 -14.44 -7.85
C GLU A 244 3.19 -14.64 -6.48
N GLY A 245 2.60 -13.58 -5.95
CA GLY A 245 1.78 -13.61 -4.74
C GLY A 245 0.34 -14.03 -5.03
N TYR A 246 -0.14 -15.05 -4.33
CA TYR A 246 -1.50 -15.60 -4.51
C TYR A 246 -1.80 -16.10 -5.94
N PRO A 247 -0.96 -16.98 -6.52
CA PRO A 247 -1.14 -17.54 -7.86
C PRO A 247 -2.44 -18.33 -8.04
N GLY A 248 -3.05 -18.80 -6.95
CA GLY A 248 -4.13 -19.75 -7.01
C GLY A 248 -3.65 -21.05 -7.66
N PRO A 249 -4.43 -21.66 -8.58
CA PRO A 249 -4.02 -22.90 -9.24
C PRO A 249 -2.96 -22.71 -10.34
N GLY A 250 -2.31 -21.53 -10.44
CA GLY A 250 -1.17 -21.32 -11.33
C GLY A 250 -1.52 -20.99 -12.78
N THR A 251 -2.64 -20.30 -13.03
CA THR A 251 -3.04 -19.89 -14.38
C THR A 251 -2.06 -18.89 -15.00
N PHE A 252 -1.64 -17.86 -14.25
CA PHE A 252 -0.59 -16.93 -14.68
C PHE A 252 0.79 -17.60 -14.75
N ALA A 253 1.18 -18.37 -13.71
CA ALA A 253 2.40 -19.17 -13.72
C ALA A 253 2.57 -20.02 -14.99
N THR A 254 1.50 -20.62 -15.50
CA THR A 254 1.51 -21.41 -16.75
C THR A 254 1.93 -20.56 -17.96
N GLU A 255 1.33 -19.38 -18.13
CA GLU A 255 1.66 -18.49 -19.25
C GLU A 255 3.04 -17.83 -19.08
N PHE A 256 3.44 -17.49 -17.85
CA PHE A 256 4.80 -16.98 -17.57
C PHE A 256 5.88 -18.00 -17.92
N LEU A 257 5.71 -19.27 -17.56
CA LEU A 257 6.69 -20.33 -17.82
C LEU A 257 6.80 -20.68 -19.32
N ALA A 258 5.79 -20.35 -20.12
CA ALA A 258 5.83 -20.46 -21.58
C ALA A 258 6.66 -19.34 -22.26
N MET A 259 7.06 -18.28 -21.54
CA MET A 259 7.86 -17.18 -22.09
C MET A 259 9.37 -17.43 -21.92
N ASP A 260 10.15 -17.16 -22.98
CA ASP A 260 11.62 -17.26 -22.94
C ASP A 260 12.26 -16.15 -22.10
N GLN A 261 11.61 -14.99 -22.00
CA GLN A 261 12.07 -13.82 -21.24
C GLN A 261 11.83 -13.99 -19.73
N VAL A 262 10.99 -14.94 -19.32
CA VAL A 262 10.87 -15.34 -17.91
C VAL A 262 11.89 -16.45 -17.66
N GLU A 263 12.82 -16.20 -16.76
CA GLU A 263 13.76 -17.24 -16.33
C GLU A 263 13.06 -18.23 -15.40
N LYS A 264 12.40 -17.69 -14.37
CA LYS A 264 11.88 -18.42 -13.22
C LYS A 264 10.61 -17.77 -12.68
N VAL A 265 9.69 -18.58 -12.18
CA VAL A 265 8.50 -18.15 -11.43
C VAL A 265 8.59 -18.71 -10.02
N ILE A 266 8.36 -17.87 -9.02
CA ILE A 266 8.35 -18.24 -7.61
C ILE A 266 6.96 -17.95 -7.04
N ALA A 267 6.19 -19.02 -6.84
CA ALA A 267 4.81 -18.98 -6.38
C ALA A 267 4.72 -18.93 -4.85
N LEU A 268 4.07 -17.90 -4.31
CA LEU A 268 3.79 -17.72 -2.88
C LEU A 268 2.31 -18.06 -2.61
N GLU A 269 2.04 -19.29 -2.18
CA GLU A 269 0.69 -19.81 -1.98
C GLU A 269 0.56 -20.62 -0.69
N ASP A 270 -0.45 -20.28 0.12
CA ASP A 270 -0.76 -20.94 1.40
C ASP A 270 -1.88 -21.97 1.29
N ALA A 271 -2.84 -21.79 0.37
CA ALA A 271 -4.01 -22.66 0.28
C ALA A 271 -3.64 -24.06 -0.26
N PRO A 272 -3.79 -25.16 0.52
CA PRO A 272 -3.23 -26.48 0.15
C PRO A 272 -3.75 -27.07 -1.17
N ARG A 273 -4.99 -26.75 -1.55
CA ARG A 273 -5.58 -27.18 -2.84
C ARG A 273 -4.94 -26.48 -4.04
N TYR A 274 -4.51 -25.23 -3.89
CA TYR A 274 -3.81 -24.47 -4.92
C TYR A 274 -2.34 -24.89 -5.00
N VAL A 275 -1.67 -25.06 -3.85
CA VAL A 275 -0.32 -25.65 -3.76
C VAL A 275 -0.25 -26.98 -4.52
N LYS A 276 -1.19 -27.91 -4.30
CA LYS A 276 -1.21 -29.18 -5.03
C LYS A 276 -1.27 -29.01 -6.55
N LYS A 277 -2.02 -28.02 -7.06
CA LYS A 277 -2.07 -27.75 -8.51
C LYS A 277 -0.81 -27.11 -9.06
N LEU A 278 -0.11 -26.31 -8.25
CA LEU A 278 1.23 -25.82 -8.62
C LEU A 278 2.25 -26.96 -8.68
N GLU A 279 2.18 -27.95 -7.77
CA GLU A 279 3.02 -29.16 -7.81
C GLU A 279 2.70 -30.03 -9.05
N GLU A 280 1.42 -30.17 -9.41
CA GLU A 280 1.00 -30.84 -10.65
C GLU A 280 1.49 -30.10 -11.91
N LEU A 281 1.48 -28.75 -11.93
CA LEU A 281 2.08 -27.92 -12.99
C LEU A 281 3.58 -28.15 -13.10
N GLN A 282 4.30 -28.10 -11.98
CA GLN A 282 5.75 -28.32 -11.92
C GLN A 282 6.14 -29.69 -12.48
N ALA A 283 5.45 -30.76 -12.05
CA ALA A 283 5.68 -32.13 -12.52
C ALA A 283 5.28 -32.34 -14.00
N MET A 284 4.29 -31.60 -14.50
CA MET A 284 3.89 -31.62 -15.91
C MET A 284 4.93 -30.93 -16.81
N ILE A 285 5.50 -29.81 -16.36
CA ILE A 285 6.60 -29.13 -17.06
C ILE A 285 7.84 -30.03 -17.11
N GLU A 286 8.24 -30.61 -15.98
CA GLU A 286 9.38 -31.53 -15.90
C GLU A 286 9.22 -32.75 -16.83
N ARG A 287 8.00 -33.28 -16.97
CA ARG A 287 7.71 -34.39 -17.90
C ARG A 287 7.78 -33.97 -19.37
N LYS A 288 7.39 -32.74 -19.71
CA LYS A 288 7.45 -32.21 -21.08
C LYS A 288 8.89 -31.83 -21.47
N GLN A 289 9.66 -31.30 -20.53
CA GLN A 289 11.05 -30.88 -20.72
C GLN A 289 11.83 -31.11 -19.42
N PRO A 290 12.64 -32.19 -19.34
CA PRO A 290 13.45 -32.47 -18.17
C PRO A 290 14.35 -31.30 -17.76
N GLY A 291 14.44 -31.03 -16.46
CA GLY A 291 15.10 -29.87 -15.87
C GLY A 291 14.26 -28.58 -15.88
N ALA A 292 13.24 -28.45 -16.73
CA ALA A 292 12.42 -27.23 -16.79
C ALA A 292 11.48 -27.08 -15.59
N GLY A 293 11.20 -28.14 -14.83
CA GLY A 293 10.45 -28.07 -13.56
C GLY A 293 11.14 -27.16 -12.53
N GLY A 294 12.48 -27.02 -12.60
CA GLY A 294 13.25 -26.09 -11.78
C GLY A 294 12.98 -24.60 -12.06
N ARG A 295 12.28 -24.27 -13.17
CA ARG A 295 11.83 -22.90 -13.45
C ARG A 295 10.61 -22.48 -12.62
N LEU A 296 9.87 -23.42 -12.02
CA LEU A 296 8.79 -23.13 -11.08
C LEU A 296 9.24 -23.50 -9.67
N ASP A 297 9.34 -22.51 -8.80
CA ASP A 297 9.57 -22.68 -7.37
C ASP A 297 8.28 -22.41 -6.59
N ILE A 298 7.99 -23.21 -5.57
CA ILE A 298 6.76 -23.10 -4.77
C ILE A 298 7.14 -22.90 -3.31
N LEU A 299 6.74 -21.76 -2.73
CA LEU A 299 6.86 -21.48 -1.31
C LEU A 299 5.46 -21.55 -0.68
N LYS A 300 5.28 -22.52 0.23
CA LYS A 300 3.99 -22.90 0.82
C LYS A 300 3.57 -21.94 1.94
N SER A 301 3.52 -20.64 1.63
CA SER A 301 3.38 -19.56 2.61
C SER A 301 2.72 -18.32 1.98
N SER A 302 2.07 -17.51 2.81
CA SER A 302 1.19 -16.43 2.36
C SER A 302 1.97 -15.18 1.97
N ALA A 303 1.71 -14.59 0.80
CA ALA A 303 2.35 -13.34 0.38
C ALA A 303 2.11 -12.13 1.30
N TYR A 304 1.19 -12.23 2.28
CA TYR A 304 0.93 -11.23 3.32
C TYR A 304 1.96 -11.23 4.46
N LEU A 305 2.64 -12.36 4.72
CA LEU A 305 3.57 -12.49 5.86
C LEU A 305 4.96 -12.00 5.46
N TRP A 306 5.65 -11.29 6.37
CA TRP A 306 7.01 -10.82 6.10
C TRP A 306 8.03 -11.97 6.14
N GLU A 307 7.76 -12.95 7.00
CA GLU A 307 8.53 -14.18 7.18
C GLU A 307 8.68 -14.96 5.87
N THR A 308 7.64 -14.98 5.04
CA THR A 308 7.65 -15.59 3.69
C THR A 308 8.78 -15.05 2.81
N TYR A 309 9.14 -13.77 2.95
CA TYR A 309 10.23 -13.17 2.18
C TYR A 309 11.60 -13.39 2.81
N ASN A 310 11.66 -13.60 4.13
CA ASN A 310 12.88 -14.08 4.79
C ASN A 310 13.20 -15.51 4.34
N ASP A 311 12.18 -16.37 4.29
CA ASP A 311 12.24 -17.77 3.82
C ASP A 311 12.60 -17.86 2.33
N LEU A 312 12.02 -16.99 1.49
CA LEU A 312 12.35 -16.89 0.06
C LEU A 312 13.85 -16.69 -0.18
N VAL A 313 14.47 -15.87 0.66
CA VAL A 313 15.89 -15.50 0.57
C VAL A 313 16.77 -16.57 1.20
N SER A 314 16.45 -17.01 2.42
CA SER A 314 17.24 -18.02 3.16
C SER A 314 17.20 -19.41 2.50
N SER A 315 16.14 -19.73 1.74
CA SER A 315 16.07 -20.95 0.93
C SER A 315 16.86 -20.88 -0.38
N GLY A 316 17.59 -19.78 -0.65
CA GLY A 316 18.45 -19.62 -1.82
C GLY A 316 17.71 -19.51 -3.15
N LYS A 317 16.38 -19.41 -3.16
CA LYS A 317 15.55 -19.45 -4.38
C LYS A 317 15.78 -18.27 -5.33
N LEU A 318 16.39 -17.18 -4.84
CA LEU A 318 16.81 -16.01 -5.59
C LEU A 318 18.31 -16.01 -5.94
N GLY A 319 19.10 -17.00 -5.50
CA GLY A 319 20.57 -16.99 -5.66
C GLY A 319 21.07 -16.98 -7.11
N HIS A 320 20.24 -17.39 -8.08
CA HIS A 320 20.53 -17.27 -9.51
C HIS A 320 20.51 -15.82 -10.04
N LEU A 321 20.10 -14.86 -9.21
CA LEU A 321 20.12 -13.42 -9.48
C LEU A 321 21.36 -12.70 -8.94
N ASN A 322 22.24 -13.41 -8.22
CA ASN A 322 23.55 -12.87 -7.84
C ASN A 322 24.30 -12.37 -9.09
N ASP A 323 25.17 -11.37 -8.89
CA ASP A 323 25.98 -10.72 -9.94
C ASP A 323 25.19 -9.93 -11.01
N ARG A 324 23.87 -9.77 -10.88
CA ARG A 324 23.03 -9.01 -11.84
C ARG A 324 22.75 -7.56 -11.47
N VAL A 325 23.01 -7.17 -10.22
CA VAL A 325 22.73 -5.82 -9.72
C VAL A 325 23.97 -5.31 -9.00
N THR A 326 24.52 -4.21 -9.50
CA THR A 326 25.73 -3.58 -8.96
C THR A 326 25.34 -2.28 -8.23
N THR A 327 25.93 -2.04 -7.06
CA THR A 327 25.83 -0.79 -6.30
C THR A 327 26.83 0.26 -6.79
N SER A 328 26.70 1.52 -6.37
CA SER A 328 27.56 2.62 -6.84
C SER A 328 29.03 2.48 -6.43
N ASP A 329 29.34 1.65 -5.45
CA ASP A 329 30.70 1.29 -5.01
C ASP A 329 31.30 0.10 -5.78
N GLY A 330 30.57 -0.47 -6.76
CA GLY A 330 31.01 -1.60 -7.57
C GLY A 330 30.76 -2.98 -6.95
N GLN A 331 30.16 -3.06 -5.76
CA GLN A 331 29.78 -4.35 -5.16
C GLN A 331 28.57 -4.96 -5.86
N MET A 332 28.46 -6.30 -5.81
CA MET A 332 27.28 -7.02 -6.29
C MET A 332 26.28 -7.20 -5.13
N VAL A 333 25.00 -7.00 -5.43
CA VAL A 333 23.92 -7.25 -4.47
C VAL A 333 23.74 -8.76 -4.29
N ASP A 334 23.90 -9.24 -3.05
CA ASP A 334 23.61 -10.62 -2.67
C ASP A 334 22.09 -10.82 -2.48
N PHE A 335 21.54 -11.81 -3.19
CA PHE A 335 20.14 -12.22 -3.11
C PHE A 335 19.87 -13.35 -2.11
N THR A 336 20.91 -13.84 -1.41
CA THR A 336 20.84 -14.97 -0.46
C THR A 336 20.90 -14.53 1.02
N THR A 337 21.32 -13.30 1.30
CA THR A 337 21.35 -12.74 2.67
C THR A 337 20.13 -11.89 3.02
N ASN A 338 19.70 -11.97 4.28
CA ASN A 338 18.74 -11.02 4.86
C ASN A 338 19.39 -9.81 5.55
N SER A 339 20.71 -9.87 5.78
CA SER A 339 21.49 -8.79 6.40
C SER A 339 21.94 -7.79 5.34
N PHE A 340 21.22 -6.67 5.22
CA PHE A 340 21.55 -5.61 4.26
C PHE A 340 21.14 -4.24 4.77
N VAL A 341 22.02 -3.25 4.61
CA VAL A 341 21.71 -1.83 4.84
C VAL A 341 21.43 -1.21 3.47
N PRO A 342 20.19 -0.83 3.15
CA PRO A 342 19.88 -0.32 1.82
C PRO A 342 20.51 1.06 1.57
N PRO A 343 21.23 1.25 0.45
CA PRO A 343 21.74 2.56 0.07
C PRO A 343 20.60 3.48 -0.39
N ASP A 344 20.85 4.80 -0.48
CA ASP A 344 19.85 5.79 -0.92
C ASP A 344 19.31 5.47 -2.32
N HIS A 345 18.16 6.04 -2.69
CA HIS A 345 17.60 5.90 -4.04
C HIS A 345 18.53 6.45 -5.15
N SER A 346 19.50 7.30 -4.83
CA SER A 346 20.53 7.75 -5.79
C SER A 346 21.52 6.66 -6.23
N ASP A 347 21.58 5.52 -5.55
CA ASP A 347 22.52 4.44 -5.86
C ASP A 347 22.21 3.72 -7.19
N ALA A 348 23.27 3.26 -7.88
CA ALA A 348 23.19 2.58 -9.17
C ALA A 348 22.22 1.38 -9.17
N SER A 349 22.16 0.62 -8.07
CA SER A 349 21.25 -0.53 -7.90
C SER A 349 19.77 -0.14 -7.94
N TRP A 350 19.43 1.14 -7.70
CA TRP A 350 18.06 1.65 -7.78
C TRP A 350 17.71 2.29 -9.13
N GLN A 351 18.69 2.82 -9.86
CA GLN A 351 18.41 3.60 -11.08
C GLN A 351 17.87 2.74 -12.23
N LYS A 352 18.22 1.45 -12.27
CA LYS A 352 17.69 0.44 -13.20
C LYS A 352 16.53 -0.35 -12.57
N LEU A 353 15.63 -0.89 -13.39
CA LEU A 353 14.68 -1.91 -12.94
C LEU A 353 15.43 -3.15 -12.42
N SER A 354 14.96 -3.68 -11.28
CA SER A 354 15.44 -4.96 -10.74
C SER A 354 15.16 -6.10 -11.71
N PRO A 355 15.99 -7.16 -11.80
CA PRO A 355 15.68 -8.37 -12.58
C PRO A 355 14.43 -9.12 -12.06
N MET A 356 13.86 -8.70 -10.93
CA MET A 356 12.61 -9.23 -10.40
C MET A 356 11.39 -8.41 -10.83
N ILE A 357 10.25 -9.09 -10.95
CA ILE A 357 8.90 -8.51 -11.00
C ILE A 357 8.09 -9.15 -9.88
N PHE A 358 7.37 -8.36 -9.11
CA PHE A 358 6.37 -8.87 -8.17
C PHE A 358 4.98 -8.74 -8.78
N PHE A 359 4.29 -9.85 -8.98
CA PHE A 359 2.92 -9.89 -9.49
C PHE A 359 2.00 -10.49 -8.43
N ALA A 360 0.81 -9.94 -8.22
CA ALA A 360 -0.15 -10.53 -7.30
C ALA A 360 -1.62 -10.37 -7.69
N GLN A 361 -2.40 -11.41 -7.41
CA GLN A 361 -3.86 -11.40 -7.49
C GLN A 361 -4.42 -11.12 -6.09
N LEU A 362 -4.54 -9.84 -5.74
CA LEU A 362 -4.81 -9.39 -4.36
C LEU A 362 -6.18 -9.87 -3.88
N PRO A 363 -6.28 -10.66 -2.78
CA PRO A 363 -7.55 -11.12 -2.24
C PRO A 363 -8.51 -9.95 -1.97
N ASN A 364 -9.80 -10.09 -2.30
CA ASN A 364 -10.78 -9.00 -2.17
C ASN A 364 -11.23 -8.79 -0.71
N THR A 365 -10.28 -8.34 0.10
CA THR A 365 -10.33 -8.22 1.55
C THR A 365 -9.53 -7.01 2.01
N VAL A 366 -9.67 -6.63 3.28
CA VAL A 366 -8.81 -5.60 3.90
C VAL A 366 -7.33 -6.04 3.91
N TYR A 367 -7.04 -7.35 4.02
CA TYR A 367 -5.68 -7.88 3.99
C TYR A 367 -4.98 -7.66 2.65
N GLY A 368 -5.70 -7.80 1.53
CA GLY A 368 -5.16 -7.49 0.20
C GLY A 368 -4.80 -6.00 0.04
N GLU A 369 -5.63 -5.10 0.57
CA GLU A 369 -5.32 -3.66 0.60
C GLU A 369 -4.17 -3.32 1.58
N GLN A 370 -4.05 -4.05 2.69
CA GLN A 370 -2.98 -3.89 3.66
C GLN A 370 -1.63 -4.34 3.08
N LEU A 371 -1.58 -5.50 2.40
CA LEU A 371 -0.39 -5.97 1.69
C LEU A 371 0.08 -4.95 0.65
N PHE A 372 -0.85 -4.43 -0.16
CA PHE A 372 -0.52 -3.37 -1.10
C PHE A 372 0.07 -2.14 -0.40
N ALA A 373 -0.57 -1.65 0.68
CA ALA A 373 -0.06 -0.49 1.42
C ALA A 373 1.33 -0.75 2.06
N GLN A 374 1.56 -1.94 2.60
CA GLN A 374 2.84 -2.37 3.17
C GLN A 374 3.95 -2.38 2.13
N ILE A 375 3.70 -3.01 0.97
CA ILE A 375 4.63 -3.03 -0.18
C ILE A 375 4.95 -1.60 -0.62
N ILE A 376 3.95 -0.73 -0.78
CA ILE A 376 4.20 0.63 -1.25
C ILE A 376 5.02 1.45 -0.24
N THR A 377 4.75 1.35 1.07
CA THR A 377 5.57 2.04 2.08
C THR A 377 7.02 1.50 2.10
N ALA A 378 7.24 0.22 1.82
CA ALA A 378 8.58 -0.37 1.77
C ALA A 378 9.51 0.24 0.69
N ILE A 379 8.95 0.87 -0.36
CA ILE A 379 9.72 1.59 -1.39
C ILE A 379 10.55 2.73 -0.77
N ALA A 380 9.97 3.48 0.17
CA ALA A 380 10.60 4.68 0.74
C ALA A 380 11.89 4.37 1.51
N SER A 381 11.93 3.22 2.20
CA SER A 381 13.08 2.78 2.99
C SER A 381 13.93 1.71 2.28
N ARG A 382 13.61 1.36 1.02
CA ARG A 382 14.24 0.28 0.25
C ARG A 382 14.36 -1.05 1.02
N ILE A 383 13.37 -1.36 1.85
CA ILE A 383 13.27 -2.64 2.58
C ILE A 383 12.52 -3.68 1.73
N TRP A 384 12.35 -4.90 2.26
CA TRP A 384 11.74 -6.01 1.52
C TRP A 384 12.50 -6.25 0.20
N LEU A 385 11.82 -6.59 -0.90
CA LEU A 385 12.46 -6.82 -2.20
C LEU A 385 13.10 -5.57 -2.82
N PHE A 386 12.76 -4.35 -2.37
CA PHE A 386 13.33 -3.09 -2.87
C PHE A 386 14.79 -2.86 -2.46
N ARG A 387 15.33 -3.69 -1.57
CA ARG A 387 16.76 -3.73 -1.31
C ARG A 387 17.54 -4.16 -2.56
N HIS A 388 16.96 -5.07 -3.35
CA HIS A 388 17.50 -5.59 -4.62
C HIS A 388 17.13 -4.73 -5.85
N GLY A 389 16.99 -3.42 -5.64
CA GLY A 389 16.71 -2.43 -6.69
C GLY A 389 15.23 -2.19 -6.97
N ARG A 390 14.96 -1.55 -8.12
CA ARG A 390 13.65 -0.99 -8.46
C ARG A 390 12.70 -2.07 -9.00
N VAL A 391 12.10 -2.86 -8.11
CA VAL A 391 11.18 -3.97 -8.46
C VAL A 391 9.90 -3.44 -9.10
N GLN A 392 9.59 -3.92 -10.31
CA GLN A 392 8.33 -3.62 -10.98
C GLN A 392 7.19 -4.40 -10.32
N LEU A 393 6.07 -3.73 -10.03
CA LEU A 393 4.90 -4.35 -9.42
C LEU A 393 3.73 -4.46 -10.40
N GLY A 394 2.98 -5.54 -10.33
CA GLY A 394 1.71 -5.74 -11.05
C GLY A 394 0.63 -6.31 -10.14
N PHE A 395 -0.58 -5.78 -10.22
CA PHE A 395 -1.69 -6.15 -9.34
C PHE A 395 -3.00 -6.29 -10.10
N VAL A 396 -3.58 -7.49 -10.05
CA VAL A 396 -5.02 -7.67 -10.23
C VAL A 396 -5.68 -7.39 -8.88
N CYS A 397 -6.60 -6.43 -8.82
CA CYS A 397 -7.18 -5.96 -7.56
C CYS A 397 -8.57 -5.34 -7.74
N GLY A 398 -9.27 -5.04 -6.63
CA GLY A 398 -10.57 -4.40 -6.68
C GLY A 398 -10.50 -2.92 -7.11
N GLU A 399 -11.43 -2.49 -7.96
CA GLU A 399 -11.51 -1.13 -8.54
C GLU A 399 -11.41 0.00 -7.49
N SER A 400 -11.95 -0.22 -6.28
CA SER A 400 -11.90 0.75 -5.18
C SER A 400 -10.50 0.96 -4.57
N LEU A 401 -9.53 0.08 -4.84
CA LEU A 401 -8.12 0.28 -4.52
C LEU A 401 -7.51 1.26 -5.53
N ALA A 402 -7.53 0.91 -6.83
CA ALA A 402 -6.99 1.74 -7.90
C ALA A 402 -7.58 3.16 -7.92
N LYS A 403 -8.89 3.32 -7.72
CA LYS A 403 -9.54 4.65 -7.63
C LYS A 403 -8.98 5.53 -6.50
N ARG A 404 -8.52 4.96 -5.38
CA ARG A 404 -7.83 5.73 -4.33
C ARG A 404 -6.37 5.97 -4.66
N CYS A 405 -5.71 5.02 -5.32
CA CYS A 405 -4.31 5.12 -5.74
C CYS A 405 -4.11 6.22 -6.80
N LEU A 406 -5.03 6.35 -7.76
CA LEU A 406 -5.04 7.38 -8.81
C LEU A 406 -5.64 8.73 -8.36
N ALA A 407 -6.21 8.83 -7.16
CA ALA A 407 -6.91 10.04 -6.74
C ALA A 407 -5.97 11.24 -6.61
N GLU A 408 -6.20 12.28 -7.41
CA GLU A 408 -5.40 13.50 -7.44
C GLU A 408 -5.79 14.50 -6.34
N ALA A 409 -4.98 15.55 -6.19
CA ALA A 409 -5.32 16.69 -5.35
C ALA A 409 -6.65 17.31 -5.79
N GLY A 410 -7.50 17.67 -4.83
CA GLY A 410 -8.84 18.18 -5.09
C GLY A 410 -9.94 17.12 -5.18
N ASP A 411 -9.64 15.82 -5.32
CA ASP A 411 -10.68 14.77 -5.24
C ASP A 411 -11.18 14.58 -3.81
N LYS A 412 -12.24 15.32 -3.48
CA LYS A 412 -12.90 15.32 -2.15
C LYS A 412 -13.63 14.01 -1.83
N ILE A 413 -13.63 13.02 -2.73
CA ILE A 413 -14.20 11.69 -2.52
C ILE A 413 -13.07 10.70 -2.23
N SER A 414 -12.16 10.48 -3.18
CA SER A 414 -11.23 9.34 -3.17
C SER A 414 -9.82 9.67 -2.69
N ARG A 415 -9.41 10.96 -2.69
CA ARG A 415 -8.09 11.39 -2.17
C ARG A 415 -7.97 11.09 -0.67
N GLY A 416 -6.83 10.51 -0.31
CA GLY A 416 -6.49 10.12 1.06
C GLY A 416 -5.03 9.66 1.16
N LYS A 417 -4.63 9.20 2.36
CA LYS A 417 -3.25 8.76 2.65
C LYS A 417 -2.70 7.85 1.56
N LEU A 418 -3.40 6.75 1.24
CA LEU A 418 -2.90 5.73 0.33
C LEU A 418 -2.52 6.30 -1.05
N GLY A 419 -3.41 7.05 -1.71
CA GLY A 419 -3.10 7.65 -3.02
C GLY A 419 -1.92 8.61 -2.97
N THR A 420 -1.84 9.42 -1.92
CA THR A 420 -0.72 10.34 -1.70
C THR A 420 0.60 9.59 -1.49
N THR A 421 0.61 8.53 -0.66
CA THR A 421 1.79 7.67 -0.46
C THR A 421 2.23 7.02 -1.76
N VAL A 422 1.32 6.40 -2.53
CA VAL A 422 1.69 5.70 -3.76
C VAL A 422 2.26 6.68 -4.78
N GLN A 423 1.60 7.81 -5.04
CA GLN A 423 2.04 8.79 -6.04
C GLN A 423 3.34 9.53 -5.65
N CYS A 424 3.65 9.64 -4.36
CA CYS A 424 4.95 10.14 -3.90
C CYS A 424 6.10 9.16 -4.16
N LEU A 425 5.85 7.85 -4.14
CA LEU A 425 6.87 6.81 -4.18
C LEU A 425 6.99 6.09 -5.53
N ALA A 426 5.92 6.08 -6.32
CA ALA A 426 5.79 5.29 -7.54
C ALA A 426 4.90 5.95 -8.59
N ASP A 427 5.09 5.55 -9.84
CA ASP A 427 4.17 5.79 -10.95
C ASP A 427 3.17 4.64 -11.06
N ILE A 428 1.93 4.95 -11.42
CA ILE A 428 0.79 4.03 -11.39
C ILE A 428 0.13 4.07 -12.77
N GLN A 429 -0.14 2.90 -13.35
CA GLN A 429 -0.87 2.78 -14.61
C GLN A 429 -1.95 1.71 -14.49
N VAL A 430 -3.18 2.04 -14.88
CA VAL A 430 -4.27 1.05 -15.00
C VAL A 430 -4.35 0.65 -16.46
N HIS A 431 -4.25 -0.66 -16.71
CA HIS A 431 -4.18 -1.25 -18.05
C HIS A 431 -5.46 -1.96 -18.45
N LYS A 432 -6.25 -2.42 -17.47
CA LYS A 432 -7.62 -2.92 -17.67
C LYS A 432 -8.53 -2.37 -16.58
N TYR A 433 -9.60 -1.70 -16.99
CA TYR A 433 -10.64 -1.15 -16.12
C TYR A 433 -11.76 -2.16 -15.86
N ALA A 434 -12.58 -1.89 -14.84
CA ALA A 434 -13.63 -2.80 -14.38
C ALA A 434 -14.75 -3.10 -15.40
N HIS A 435 -14.88 -2.30 -16.45
CA HIS A 435 -15.83 -2.55 -17.54
C HIS A 435 -15.25 -3.45 -18.64
N GLU A 436 -13.93 -3.49 -18.81
CA GLU A 436 -13.24 -4.41 -19.74
C GLU A 436 -13.10 -5.81 -19.17
N LEU A 437 -13.18 -5.93 -17.83
CA LEU A 437 -13.15 -7.17 -17.06
C LEU A 437 -14.56 -7.60 -16.62
N ALA A 438 -15.59 -7.11 -17.32
CA ALA A 438 -16.99 -7.44 -17.12
C ALA A 438 -17.58 -8.18 -18.34
N PRO A 439 -18.47 -9.16 -18.14
CA PRO A 439 -18.89 -9.71 -16.85
C PRO A 439 -17.79 -10.56 -16.18
N HIS A 440 -17.75 -10.52 -14.85
CA HIS A 440 -16.72 -11.16 -14.01
C HIS A 440 -16.50 -12.65 -14.34
N THR A 441 -17.57 -13.36 -14.68
CA THR A 441 -17.60 -14.79 -15.03
C THR A 441 -16.75 -15.16 -16.25
N HIS A 442 -16.46 -14.20 -17.15
CA HIS A 442 -15.64 -14.43 -18.35
C HIS A 442 -14.15 -14.43 -18.07
N HIS A 443 -13.74 -13.79 -16.97
CA HIS A 443 -12.34 -13.51 -16.67
C HIS A 443 -11.85 -14.24 -15.41
N PHE A 444 -12.74 -14.48 -14.44
CA PHE A 444 -12.36 -14.93 -13.09
C PHE A 444 -13.10 -16.18 -12.63
N PHE A 445 -12.44 -16.92 -11.72
CA PHE A 445 -13.05 -17.93 -10.88
C PHE A 445 -12.79 -17.62 -9.39
N PRO A 446 -13.75 -17.85 -8.46
CA PRO A 446 -15.12 -18.34 -8.68
C PRO A 446 -15.99 -17.36 -9.48
N PRO A 447 -17.01 -17.83 -10.22
CA PRO A 447 -17.85 -16.97 -11.07
C PRO A 447 -18.52 -15.83 -10.28
N THR A 448 -18.93 -16.11 -9.04
CA THR A 448 -19.44 -15.13 -8.07
C THR A 448 -18.35 -14.75 -7.08
N MET A 449 -17.87 -13.51 -7.13
CA MET A 449 -16.85 -13.06 -6.17
C MET A 449 -17.43 -12.90 -4.76
N SER A 450 -16.85 -13.63 -3.81
CA SER A 450 -17.06 -13.37 -2.39
C SER A 450 -16.25 -12.14 -1.97
N VAL A 451 -16.91 -11.18 -1.32
CA VAL A 451 -16.29 -9.94 -0.82
C VAL A 451 -16.04 -10.08 0.67
N GLY A 452 -14.81 -9.84 1.10
CA GLY A 452 -14.40 -10.02 2.50
C GLY A 452 -15.20 -9.16 3.49
N PRO A 453 -15.34 -9.60 4.76
CA PRO A 453 -15.79 -8.72 5.82
C PRO A 453 -14.80 -7.54 5.91
N ARG A 454 -15.28 -6.33 5.62
CA ARG A 454 -14.57 -5.11 6.03
C ARG A 454 -14.54 -5.07 7.56
N VAL A 455 -13.56 -4.37 8.12
CA VAL A 455 -13.53 -4.07 9.55
C VAL A 455 -14.85 -3.38 9.91
N THR A 456 -15.77 -4.14 10.50
CA THR A 456 -16.96 -3.59 11.14
C THR A 456 -16.46 -2.84 12.36
N ALA A 457 -16.39 -1.52 12.28
CA ALA A 457 -16.22 -0.70 13.47
C ALA A 457 -17.33 -1.09 14.46
N SER A 458 -16.94 -1.70 15.58
CA SER A 458 -17.87 -2.33 16.51
C SER A 458 -18.87 -1.31 17.04
N GLY A 459 -20.16 -1.57 16.84
CA GLY A 459 -21.26 -0.84 17.47
C GLY A 459 -21.50 0.58 16.95
N THR A 460 -22.66 0.77 16.32
CA THR A 460 -23.46 2.03 16.22
C THR A 460 -22.85 3.32 15.66
N SER A 461 -21.53 3.48 15.56
CA SER A 461 -20.90 4.67 14.99
C SER A 461 -20.56 4.44 13.51
N LEU A 462 -21.48 4.82 12.62
CA LEU A 462 -21.12 5.12 11.24
C LEU A 462 -20.07 6.23 11.26
N ILE A 463 -18.83 5.92 10.89
CA ILE A 463 -17.87 6.93 10.45
C ILE A 463 -18.57 7.68 9.30
N PRO A 464 -18.89 8.99 9.40
CA PRO A 464 -19.83 9.63 8.47
C PRO A 464 -19.37 9.74 7.00
N ASN A 465 -18.18 9.19 6.69
CA ASN A 465 -17.56 9.16 5.36
C ASN A 465 -17.10 7.75 4.93
N SER A 466 -17.40 6.67 5.67
CA SER A 466 -17.18 5.31 5.16
C SER A 466 -18.28 4.98 4.15
N ASN A 467 -18.15 5.52 2.93
CA ASN A 467 -19.03 5.23 1.81
C ASN A 467 -19.14 3.71 1.66
N GLN A 468 -20.32 3.17 1.99
CA GLN A 468 -20.65 1.79 1.72
C GLN A 468 -20.60 1.61 0.20
N SER A 469 -19.54 0.98 -0.30
CA SER A 469 -19.42 0.63 -1.71
C SER A 469 -20.67 -0.19 -2.09
N THR A 470 -21.46 0.32 -3.03
CA THR A 470 -22.64 -0.36 -3.57
C THR A 470 -22.21 -1.57 -4.39
N GLY A 471 -23.06 -2.61 -4.52
CA GLY A 471 -22.68 -3.96 -4.99
C GLY A 471 -21.68 -4.01 -6.16
N LEU A 472 -21.94 -3.28 -7.24
CA LEU A 472 -21.12 -3.31 -8.45
C LEU A 472 -19.67 -2.81 -8.24
N THR A 473 -19.47 -1.78 -7.41
CA THR A 473 -18.13 -1.30 -7.02
C THR A 473 -17.47 -2.17 -5.94
N ARG A 474 -18.04 -3.34 -5.63
CA ARG A 474 -17.38 -4.42 -4.87
C ARG A 474 -16.92 -5.58 -5.77
N THR A 475 -17.52 -5.74 -6.94
CA THR A 475 -17.20 -6.80 -7.91
C THR A 475 -16.28 -6.34 -9.04
N GLY A 476 -16.21 -5.04 -9.33
CA GLY A 476 -15.29 -4.49 -10.32
C GLY A 476 -13.83 -4.80 -9.98
N MET A 477 -13.16 -5.48 -10.90
CA MET A 477 -11.73 -5.82 -10.84
C MET A 477 -10.96 -4.96 -11.84
N VAL A 478 -9.69 -4.69 -11.56
CA VAL A 478 -8.79 -3.92 -12.44
C VAL A 478 -7.42 -4.56 -12.46
N MET A 479 -6.71 -4.40 -13.59
CA MET A 479 -5.27 -4.63 -13.66
C MET A 479 -4.54 -3.30 -13.62
N MET A 480 -3.61 -3.14 -12.68
CA MET A 480 -2.72 -1.99 -12.59
C MET A 480 -1.27 -2.41 -12.36
N THR A 481 -0.33 -1.65 -12.90
CA THR A 481 1.08 -1.75 -12.51
C THR A 481 1.49 -0.55 -11.66
N VAL A 482 2.48 -0.79 -10.81
CA VAL A 482 3.10 0.25 -9.98
C VAL A 482 4.62 0.14 -10.14
N THR A 483 5.22 1.23 -10.60
CA THR A 483 6.64 1.33 -10.94
C THR A 483 7.29 2.31 -9.97
N PRO A 484 8.12 1.86 -9.00
CA PRO A 484 8.78 2.76 -8.05
C PRO A 484 9.57 3.85 -8.78
N LYS A 485 9.54 5.09 -8.28
CA LYS A 485 10.23 6.22 -8.93
C LYS A 485 11.75 6.07 -8.82
N LYS A 486 12.49 6.49 -9.86
CA LYS A 486 13.96 6.63 -9.78
C LYS A 486 14.38 7.63 -8.70
N THR A 487 13.58 8.67 -8.51
CA THR A 487 13.70 9.64 -7.42
C THR A 487 12.34 9.78 -6.72
N PRO A 488 12.06 8.98 -5.68
CA PRO A 488 10.87 9.15 -4.86
C PRO A 488 10.82 10.54 -4.22
N LEU A 489 9.62 11.11 -4.06
CA LEU A 489 9.45 12.44 -3.46
C LEU A 489 9.69 12.43 -1.94
N VAL A 490 9.58 11.27 -1.29
CA VAL A 490 9.72 11.10 0.17
C VAL A 490 10.85 10.13 0.43
N LYS A 491 11.84 10.55 1.23
CA LYS A 491 13.02 9.75 1.57
C LYS A 491 12.79 8.80 2.74
N ALA A 492 13.71 7.85 2.91
CA ALA A 492 13.71 6.86 4.00
C ALA A 492 13.64 7.48 5.40
N ASN A 493 14.30 8.64 5.62
CA ASN A 493 14.28 9.37 6.90
C ASN A 493 13.07 10.30 7.06
N GLU A 494 12.29 10.53 6.00
CA GLU A 494 11.10 11.41 6.00
C GLU A 494 9.79 10.61 6.10
N ILE A 495 9.83 9.30 5.83
CA ILE A 495 8.63 8.46 5.70
C ILE A 495 7.81 8.39 6.99
N GLU A 496 8.43 8.39 8.18
CA GLU A 496 7.70 8.34 9.46
C GLU A 496 6.92 9.64 9.71
N ALA A 497 7.54 10.80 9.46
CA ALA A 497 6.87 12.09 9.49
C ALA A 497 5.74 12.15 8.45
N PHE A 498 6.00 11.72 7.22
CA PHE A 498 4.99 11.67 6.15
C PHE A 498 3.80 10.77 6.53
N GLU A 499 4.05 9.57 7.04
CA GLU A 499 3.09 8.61 7.58
C GLU A 499 2.23 9.20 8.71
N PHE A 500 2.85 9.96 9.62
CA PHE A 500 2.19 10.61 10.75
C PHE A 500 1.31 11.79 10.31
N ILE A 501 1.86 12.68 9.49
CA ILE A 501 1.19 13.91 9.03
C ILE A 501 0.00 13.55 8.14
N THR A 502 0.18 12.67 7.15
CA THR A 502 -0.92 12.23 6.27
C THR A 502 -2.04 11.56 7.07
N ARG A 503 -1.71 10.67 8.02
CA ARG A 503 -2.68 9.97 8.88
C ARG A 503 -3.54 10.94 9.70
N ASN A 504 -2.94 11.97 10.28
CA ASN A 504 -3.67 12.95 11.09
C ASN A 504 -4.43 13.97 10.24
N LEU A 505 -3.79 14.54 9.21
CA LEU A 505 -4.40 15.59 8.38
C LEU A 505 -5.56 15.09 7.53
N PHE A 506 -5.53 13.86 6.98
CA PHE A 506 -6.65 13.36 6.17
C PHE A 506 -7.95 13.13 6.97
N ILE A 507 -7.89 13.08 8.32
CA ILE A 507 -9.09 13.15 9.17
C ILE A 507 -9.81 14.50 8.97
N LEU A 508 -9.04 15.56 8.80
CA LEU A 508 -9.49 16.94 8.63
C LEU A 508 -9.42 17.41 7.16
N ARG A 509 -9.53 16.49 6.18
CA ARG A 509 -9.27 16.76 4.76
C ARG A 509 -9.98 17.98 4.13
N THR A 510 -11.10 18.43 4.70
CA THR A 510 -11.87 19.60 4.23
C THR A 510 -11.58 20.91 4.97
N LYS A 511 -10.62 20.91 5.90
CA LYS A 511 -10.17 22.09 6.65
C LYS A 511 -8.97 22.76 5.96
N PRO A 512 -8.78 24.07 6.14
CA PRO A 512 -7.51 24.74 5.83
C PRO A 512 -6.35 24.10 6.59
N ILE A 513 -5.20 23.96 5.93
CA ILE A 513 -4.01 23.28 6.44
C ILE A 513 -3.49 23.93 7.73
N GLY A 514 -3.48 25.27 7.83
CA GLY A 514 -3.06 25.98 9.04
C GLY A 514 -3.93 25.66 10.25
N ALA A 515 -5.24 25.44 10.05
CA ALA A 515 -6.18 25.04 11.09
C ALA A 515 -6.21 23.51 11.33
N ALA A 516 -5.65 22.71 10.42
CA ALA A 516 -5.56 21.25 10.58
C ALA A 516 -4.26 20.85 11.32
N LEU A 517 -3.16 21.57 11.09
CA LEU A 517 -1.86 21.30 11.73
C LEU A 517 -1.87 21.51 13.25
N THR A 518 -2.73 22.38 13.78
CA THR A 518 -2.93 22.54 15.24
C THR A 518 -3.43 21.26 15.92
N HIS A 519 -4.07 20.35 15.17
CA HIS A 519 -4.50 19.04 15.67
C HIS A 519 -3.44 17.94 15.47
N VAL A 520 -2.35 18.20 14.74
CA VAL A 520 -1.25 17.26 14.52
C VAL A 520 -0.25 17.32 15.68
N ALA A 521 0.14 18.53 16.08
CA ALA A 521 1.00 18.78 17.22
C ALA A 521 0.77 20.22 17.77
N PRO A 522 0.98 20.47 19.07
CA PRO A 522 0.95 21.83 19.63
C PRO A 522 1.92 22.75 18.88
N GLY A 523 1.42 23.83 18.29
CA GLY A 523 2.25 24.75 17.50
C GLY A 523 2.62 24.26 16.09
N GLY A 524 2.09 23.12 15.63
CA GLY A 524 2.40 22.51 14.32
C GLY A 524 2.14 23.41 13.11
N GLN A 525 1.27 24.42 13.24
CA GLN A 525 1.06 25.44 12.22
C GLN A 525 2.32 26.29 11.93
N ASN A 526 3.30 26.33 12.84
CA ASN A 526 4.57 27.02 12.60
C ASN A 526 5.40 26.38 11.48
N VAL A 527 5.19 25.10 11.16
CA VAL A 527 5.85 24.43 10.02
C VAL A 527 5.51 25.13 8.70
N LEU A 528 4.33 25.79 8.59
CA LEU A 528 3.98 26.55 7.39
C LEU A 528 4.87 27.77 7.14
N LYS A 529 5.55 28.29 8.17
CA LYS A 529 6.60 29.33 7.99
C LYS A 529 7.81 28.78 7.24
N MET A 530 8.04 27.47 7.29
CA MET A 530 9.11 26.74 6.58
C MET A 530 8.68 26.28 5.18
N THR A 531 7.40 26.41 4.82
CA THR A 531 6.84 26.14 3.47
C THR A 531 6.25 27.39 2.82
N ALA A 532 6.60 28.59 3.30
CA ALA A 532 6.08 29.87 2.82
C ALA A 532 6.86 30.37 1.57
N PRO A 533 6.29 31.27 0.75
CA PRO A 533 6.97 31.84 -0.43
C PRO A 533 8.37 32.42 -0.14
N ALA A 534 8.55 33.07 1.02
CA ALA A 534 9.83 33.63 1.47
C ALA A 534 10.94 32.58 1.71
N GLN A 535 10.64 31.28 1.61
CA GLN A 535 11.65 30.20 1.64
C GLN A 535 12.10 29.80 0.22
N VAL A 536 11.32 30.14 -0.82
CA VAL A 536 11.73 30.02 -2.23
C VAL A 536 12.78 31.07 -2.56
N GLU A 537 12.59 32.30 -2.11
CA GLU A 537 13.56 33.40 -2.21
C GLU A 537 14.92 33.05 -1.57
N LYS A 538 14.91 32.16 -0.57
CA LYS A 538 16.11 31.64 0.13
C LYS A 538 16.67 30.36 -0.48
N GLY A 539 16.07 29.83 -1.55
CA GLY A 539 16.46 28.56 -2.17
C GLY A 539 16.26 27.32 -1.31
N LEU A 540 15.45 27.38 -0.25
CA LEU A 540 15.25 26.27 0.70
C LEU A 540 14.13 25.30 0.29
N ILE A 541 13.19 25.78 -0.53
CA ILE A 541 12.11 25.01 -1.14
C ILE A 541 11.89 25.49 -2.59
N ARG A 542 11.21 24.69 -3.40
CA ARG A 542 10.83 25.07 -4.77
C ARG A 542 9.46 25.77 -4.80
N GLN A 543 9.14 26.47 -5.89
CA GLN A 543 7.89 27.23 -6.01
C GLN A 543 6.64 26.35 -5.90
N GLU A 544 6.69 25.13 -6.44
CA GLU A 544 5.63 24.12 -6.35
C GLU A 544 5.51 23.43 -4.97
N GLU A 545 6.48 23.66 -4.07
CA GLU A 545 6.50 23.12 -2.71
C GLU A 545 5.92 24.11 -1.67
N VAL A 546 5.56 25.32 -2.09
CA VAL A 546 4.90 26.34 -1.25
C VAL A 546 3.54 25.85 -0.77
N ILE A 547 3.20 26.11 0.50
CA ILE A 547 1.89 25.79 1.09
C ILE A 547 1.34 27.00 1.84
N LEU A 548 0.19 27.51 1.42
CA LEU A 548 -0.49 28.63 2.07
C LEU A 548 -1.45 28.15 3.19
N PRO A 549 -1.56 28.83 4.35
CA PRO A 549 -2.38 28.37 5.49
C PRO A 549 -3.87 28.13 5.19
N GLU A 550 -4.42 28.83 4.21
CA GLU A 550 -5.81 28.76 3.75
C GLU A 550 -6.10 27.58 2.80
N GLU A 551 -5.08 26.95 2.20
CA GLU A 551 -5.25 25.79 1.32
C GLU A 551 -5.90 24.62 2.06
N LEU A 552 -6.79 23.90 1.39
CA LEU A 552 -7.44 22.74 2.01
C LEU A 552 -6.51 21.53 1.96
N VAL A 553 -6.49 20.74 3.03
CA VAL A 553 -5.70 19.51 3.10
C VAL A 553 -5.95 18.56 1.91
N CYS A 554 -7.20 18.44 1.42
CA CYS A 554 -7.51 17.60 0.25
C CYS A 554 -7.00 18.18 -1.08
N ASP A 555 -6.69 19.47 -1.14
CA ASP A 555 -6.28 20.19 -2.35
C ASP A 555 -4.73 20.23 -2.46
N LEU A 556 -3.99 19.68 -1.47
CA LEU A 556 -2.52 19.60 -1.49
C LEU A 556 -1.96 18.55 -2.47
N ILE A 557 -1.00 18.96 -3.32
CA ILE A 557 -0.29 18.14 -4.31
C ILE A 557 0.87 17.33 -3.70
N ASN A 558 1.36 16.31 -4.42
CA ASN A 558 2.32 15.35 -3.87
C ASN A 558 3.66 15.98 -3.43
N VAL A 559 4.17 16.97 -4.17
CA VAL A 559 5.39 17.72 -3.82
C VAL A 559 5.22 18.58 -2.56
N GLN A 560 4.03 19.17 -2.34
CA GLN A 560 3.70 19.86 -1.09
C GLN A 560 3.67 18.88 0.08
N TRP A 561 3.05 17.70 -0.07
CA TRP A 561 3.05 16.68 0.99
C TRP A 561 4.45 16.20 1.37
N ALA A 562 5.32 15.99 0.37
CA ALA A 562 6.73 15.67 0.59
C ALA A 562 7.48 16.81 1.32
N CYS A 563 7.34 18.05 0.85
CA CYS A 563 7.95 19.20 1.50
C CYS A 563 7.45 19.41 2.94
N LEU A 564 6.16 19.21 3.20
CA LEU A 564 5.58 19.30 4.54
C LEU A 564 6.19 18.24 5.48
N ALA A 565 6.39 17.01 5.02
CA ALA A 565 7.08 15.98 5.80
C ALA A 565 8.54 16.36 6.07
N ARG A 566 9.27 16.78 5.04
CA ARG A 566 10.67 17.24 5.13
C ARG A 566 10.86 18.43 6.08
N MET A 567 9.93 19.38 6.10
CA MET A 567 9.97 20.54 7.01
C MET A 567 9.51 20.18 8.43
N PHE A 568 8.55 19.28 8.58
CA PHE A 568 8.14 18.77 9.89
C PHE A 568 9.25 17.97 10.56
N GLU A 569 10.00 17.15 9.81
CA GLU A 569 11.18 16.42 10.32
C GLU A 569 12.25 17.39 10.86
N LYS A 570 12.46 18.51 10.16
CA LYS A 570 13.40 19.59 10.54
C LYS A 570 12.86 20.55 11.61
N TRP A 571 11.61 20.42 12.05
CA TRP A 571 10.99 21.36 12.97
C TRP A 571 11.45 21.10 14.42
N PRO A 572 12.10 22.05 15.13
CA PRO A 572 12.70 21.80 16.45
C PRO A 572 11.73 21.34 17.53
N PHE A 573 10.43 21.61 17.38
CA PHE A 573 9.37 21.23 18.33
C PHE A 573 8.53 20.04 17.83
N ARG A 574 9.00 19.30 16.82
CA ARG A 574 8.41 18.02 16.39
C ARG A 574 8.29 17.06 17.59
N PRO A 575 7.15 16.40 17.79
CA PRO A 575 7.03 15.34 18.79
C PRO A 575 8.06 14.23 18.54
N ARG A 576 8.85 13.88 19.56
CA ARG A 576 9.88 12.82 19.46
C ARG A 576 9.30 11.44 19.15
N HIS A 577 8.06 11.20 19.57
CA HIS A 577 7.34 9.96 19.32
C HIS A 577 6.13 10.27 18.43
N LEU A 578 6.13 9.75 17.20
CA LEU A 578 5.02 9.92 16.23
C LEU A 578 3.97 8.80 16.35
N PHE A 579 4.08 7.97 17.38
CA PHE A 579 3.12 6.92 17.72
C PHE A 579 2.18 7.40 18.83
N GLY A 580 0.89 7.17 18.64
CA GLY A 580 -0.14 7.49 19.63
C GLY A 580 -0.21 6.43 20.73
N GLU A 581 0.73 6.42 21.66
CA GLU A 581 0.80 5.45 22.77
C GLU A 581 -0.48 5.45 23.65
N GLY A 582 -1.16 6.60 23.76
CA GLY A 582 -2.24 6.85 24.70
C GLY A 582 -3.63 6.25 24.42
N ARG A 583 -3.77 5.17 23.63
CA ARG A 583 -5.08 4.50 23.41
C ARG A 583 -5.17 3.03 23.80
N ILE A 584 -4.05 2.39 24.15
CA ILE A 584 -4.09 1.07 24.78
C ILE A 584 -4.41 1.26 26.26
N LYS A 585 -5.71 1.44 26.58
CA LYS A 585 -6.16 1.17 27.94
C LYS A 585 -5.82 -0.28 28.24
N LYS A 586 -5.08 -0.56 29.33
CA LYS A 586 -5.04 -1.90 29.90
C LYS A 586 -6.50 -2.32 30.10
N ASP A 587 -6.86 -3.48 29.54
CA ASP A 587 -8.21 -4.00 29.72
C ASP A 587 -8.30 -4.47 31.18
N ASN A 588 -8.78 -3.59 32.06
CA ASN A 588 -8.92 -3.83 33.51
C ASN A 588 -10.04 -4.87 33.81
N LYS A 589 -10.25 -5.84 32.91
CA LYS A 589 -11.02 -7.04 33.16
C LYS A 589 -10.19 -8.00 34.02
N GLY A 590 -10.04 -7.63 35.29
CA GLY A 590 -10.13 -8.64 36.34
C GLY A 590 -11.51 -9.25 36.27
N ARG A 591 -11.65 -10.30 35.45
CA ARG A 591 -12.73 -11.28 35.58
C ARG A 591 -12.16 -12.42 36.40
N ASN A 592 -12.45 -12.36 37.70
CA ASN A 592 -12.47 -13.55 38.56
C ASN A 592 -13.55 -14.52 38.05
#